data_AF-A0A382Z1V9-F1
#
_entry.id   AF-A0A382Z1V9-F1
#
_cell.length_a   1.000
_cell.length_b   1.000
_cell.length_c   1.000
_cell.angle_alpha   90.00
_cell.angle_beta   90.00
_cell.angle_gamma   90.00
#
_symmetry.space_group_name_H-M   'P 1'
#
loop_
_entity.id
_entity.type
_entity.pdbx_description
1 polymer ?
#
loop_
_entity_poly.entity_id
_entity_poly.type
_entity_poly.pdbx_seq_one_letter_code
_entity_poly.pdbx_strand_id
1 'polypeptide(L)' 'MCGIFSYKGRTYKWPELRGAVDLIGYRGPDNTHYDTIADEVLFAFHRLAIMGTTSTGDQPMKHPQDESLTLICNG' A
#
# COMPACT_ATOMS: atom_id res chain seq x y z
N MET A 1 -3.02 -7.69 -11.87
CA MET A 1 -2.51 -8.10 -10.55
C MET A 1 -1.94 -6.87 -9.89
N CYS A 2 -2.26 -6.58 -8.63
CA CYS A 2 -1.96 -5.35 -7.89
C CYS A 2 -0.48 -4.93 -7.88
N GLY A 3 -0.18 -3.74 -7.38
CA GLY A 3 1.19 -3.26 -7.13
C GLY A 3 1.44 -3.11 -5.62
N ILE A 4 2.57 -3.61 -5.13
CA ILE A 4 3.00 -3.40 -3.73
C ILE A 4 4.29 -2.57 -3.72
N PHE A 5 4.37 -1.63 -2.80
CA PHE A 5 5.57 -0.84 -2.53
C PHE A 5 5.74 -0.66 -1.02
N SER A 6 6.97 -0.78 -0.54
CA SER A 6 7.32 -0.56 0.86
C SER A 6 8.63 0.21 0.96
N TYR A 7 8.67 1.18 1.86
CA TYR A 7 9.88 1.91 2.21
C TYR A 7 10.10 1.83 3.72
N LYS A 8 11.30 1.40 4.11
CA LYS A 8 11.77 1.45 5.49
C LYS A 8 12.93 2.43 5.64
N GLY A 9 12.70 3.57 6.27
CA GLY A 9 13.71 4.59 6.54
C GLY A 9 13.12 5.96 6.84
N ARG A 10 14.00 6.92 7.17
CA ARG A 10 13.64 8.31 7.48
C ARG A 10 14.06 9.31 6.40
N THR A 11 14.79 8.85 5.38
CA THR A 11 15.41 9.72 4.37
C THR A 11 14.38 10.33 3.44
N TYR A 12 13.46 9.51 2.93
CA TYR A 12 12.48 9.93 1.94
C TYR A 12 11.08 9.96 2.54
N LYS A 13 10.33 11.03 2.22
CA LYS A 13 8.91 11.16 2.56
C LYS A 13 8.03 10.86 1.36
N TRP A 14 6.72 10.75 1.58
CA TRP A 14 5.75 10.43 0.54
C TRP A 14 5.92 11.23 -0.78
N PRO A 15 6.12 12.56 -0.79
CA PRO A 15 6.28 13.30 -2.04
C PRO A 15 7.48 12.84 -2.90
N GLU A 16 8.56 12.37 -2.26
CA GLU A 16 9.77 11.90 -2.93
C GLU A 16 9.62 10.46 -3.42
N LEU A 17 8.83 9.65 -2.71
CA LEU A 17 8.58 8.25 -3.04
C LEU A 17 7.50 8.06 -4.11
N ARG A 18 6.55 9.00 -4.22
CA ARG A 18 5.39 8.88 -5.12
C ARG A 18 5.79 8.55 -6.56
N GLY A 19 6.81 9.21 -7.10
CA GLY A 19 7.28 8.95 -8.46
C GLY A 19 7.73 7.50 -8.66
N ALA A 20 8.37 6.88 -7.67
CA ALA A 20 8.77 5.47 -7.72
C ALA A 20 7.57 4.53 -7.56
N VAL A 21 6.59 4.90 -6.73
CA VAL A 21 5.33 4.17 -6.55
C VAL A 21 4.53 4.16 -7.87
N ASP A 22 4.44 5.28 -8.56
CA ASP A 22 3.65 5.44 -9.79
C ASP A 22 4.16 4.59 -10.95
N LEU A 23 5.46 4.22 -10.97
CA LEU A 23 6.05 3.34 -11.99
C LEU A 23 5.33 2.00 -12.12
N ILE A 24 4.71 1.52 -11.04
CA ILE A 24 3.97 0.25 -11.02
C ILE A 24 2.44 0.45 -10.98
N GLY A 25 1.94 1.67 -11.21
CA GLY A 25 0.51 1.98 -11.18
C GLY A 25 -0.33 1.16 -12.18
N TYR A 26 0.26 0.79 -13.32
CA TYR A 26 -0.39 -0.06 -14.33
C TYR A 26 -0.85 -1.43 -13.80
N ARG A 27 -0.30 -1.88 -12.66
CA ARG A 27 -0.66 -3.14 -12.01
C ARG A 27 -2.00 -3.08 -11.28
N GLY A 28 -2.35 -1.92 -10.75
CA GLY A 28 -3.57 -1.69 -9.98
C GLY A 28 -4.25 -0.38 -10.38
N PRO A 29 -5.01 -0.38 -11.48
CA PRO A 29 -5.58 0.84 -12.06
C PRO A 29 -6.79 1.40 -11.30
N ASP A 30 -7.36 0.67 -10.33
CA ASP A 30 -8.62 1.08 -9.69
C ASP A 30 -8.39 2.17 -8.65
N ASN A 31 -7.32 2.05 -7.85
CA ASN A 31 -6.90 3.10 -6.93
C ASN A 31 -5.43 2.94 -6.50
N THR A 32 -4.93 4.00 -5.86
CA THR A 32 -3.67 3.99 -5.11
C THR A 32 -3.95 4.41 -3.67
N HIS A 33 -3.51 3.63 -2.70
CA HIS A 33 -3.58 3.97 -1.27
C HIS A 33 -2.19 3.87 -0.64
N TYR A 34 -1.88 4.73 0.33
CA TYR A 34 -0.62 4.68 1.07
C TYR A 34 -0.86 5.05 2.53
N ASP A 35 -0.10 4.42 3.42
CA ASP A 35 -0.11 4.70 4.85
C ASP A 35 1.30 4.59 5.44
N THR A 36 1.59 5.47 6.41
CA THR A 36 2.74 5.33 7.31
C THR A 36 2.32 4.42 8.46
N ILE A 37 2.88 3.21 8.53
CA ILE A 37 2.50 2.15 9.48
C ILE A 37 3.28 2.23 10.79
N ALA A 38 4.50 2.76 10.73
CA ALA A 38 5.36 3.05 11.88
C ALA A 38 6.27 4.24 11.54
N ASP A 39 6.99 4.79 12.52
CA ASP A 39 7.86 5.97 12.36
C ASP A 39 8.76 5.97 11.12
N GLU A 40 9.15 4.77 10.67
CA GLU A 40 10.07 4.59 9.54
C GLU A 40 9.51 3.66 8.47
N VAL A 41 8.23 3.27 8.50
CA VAL A 41 7.67 2.29 7.57
C VAL A 41 6.48 2.89 6.83
N LEU A 42 6.60 2.99 5.51
CA LEU A 42 5.53 3.39 4.60
C LEU A 42 5.16 2.22 3.69
N PHE A 43 3.86 1.95 3.57
CA PHE A 43 3.30 1.07 2.57
C PHE A 43 2.52 1.88 1.54
N ALA A 44 2.66 1.53 0.27
CA ALA A 44 1.79 2.00 -0.80
C ALA A 44 1.32 0.82 -1.65
N PHE A 45 0.08 0.90 -2.10
CA PHE A 45 -0.63 -0.16 -2.78
C PHE A 45 -1.39 0.37 -3.98
N HIS A 46 -1.24 -0.29 -5.12
CA HIS A 46 -2.06 -0.07 -6.30
C HIS A 46 -3.03 -1.23 -6.44
N ARG A 47 -4.33 -0.95 -6.41
CA ARG A 47 -5.37 -1.97 -6.37
C ARG A 47 -5.91 -2.31 -7.74
N LEU A 48 -6.02 -3.61 -8.01
CA LEU A 48 -6.95 -4.17 -8.97
C LEU A 48 -7.94 -5.03 -8.18
N ALA A 49 -9.18 -4.56 -8.06
CA ALA A 49 -10.22 -5.16 -7.26
C ALA A 49 -10.78 -6.41 -7.95
N ILE A 50 -10.24 -7.58 -7.59
CA ILE A 50 -10.72 -8.90 -8.07
C ILE A 50 -11.64 -9.52 -7.02
N MET A 51 -11.13 -9.68 -5.78
CA MET A 51 -11.88 -10.18 -4.64
C MET A 51 -12.05 -9.07 -3.59
N GLY A 52 -13.20 -9.04 -2.92
CA GLY A 52 -13.53 -8.01 -1.93
C GLY A 52 -13.63 -6.63 -2.56
N THR A 53 -14.38 -6.49 -3.65
CA THR A 53 -14.42 -5.31 -4.54
C THR A 53 -14.86 -3.98 -3.91
N THR A 54 -15.39 -4.02 -2.69
CA THR A 54 -15.71 -2.84 -1.89
C THR A 54 -14.45 -2.20 -1.29
N SER A 55 -14.59 -1.02 -0.68
CA SER A 55 -13.49 -0.31 0.00
C SER A 55 -12.91 -1.08 1.20
N THR A 56 -13.66 -2.00 1.79
CA THR A 56 -13.19 -2.85 2.90
C THR A 56 -12.13 -3.87 2.48
N GLY A 57 -11.98 -4.13 1.17
CA GLY A 57 -10.91 -4.97 0.62
C GLY A 57 -9.74 -4.16 0.05
N ASP A 58 -9.60 -2.89 0.43
CA ASP A 58 -8.44 -2.07 0.10
C ASP A 58 -7.25 -2.38 1.04
N GLN A 59 -6.03 -2.00 0.64
CA GLN A 59 -4.82 -2.25 1.41
C GLN A 59 -3.98 -0.98 1.52
N PRO A 60 -3.22 -0.77 2.62
CA PRO A 60 -2.82 -1.75 3.63
C PRO A 60 -3.93 -2.23 4.57
N MET A 61 -3.96 -3.53 4.86
CA MET A 61 -4.93 -4.14 5.78
C MET A 61 -4.35 -4.20 7.19
N LYS A 62 -5.07 -3.66 8.18
CA LYS A 62 -4.71 -3.76 9.60
C LYS A 62 -5.35 -4.98 10.23
N HIS A 63 -4.63 -5.66 11.13
CA HIS A 63 -5.21 -6.77 11.87
C HIS A 63 -6.28 -6.25 12.86
N PRO A 64 -7.44 -6.92 12.98
CA PRO A 64 -8.57 -6.36 13.72
C PRO A 64 -8.40 -6.33 15.25
N GLN A 65 -7.42 -7.06 15.81
CA GLN A 65 -7.11 -7.07 17.24
C GLN A 65 -5.66 -6.73 17.59
N ASP A 66 -4.80 -6.55 16.58
CA ASP A 66 -3.37 -6.31 16.80
C ASP A 66 -2.91 -5.16 15.92
N GLU A 67 -2.83 -3.97 16.52
CA GLU A 67 -2.46 -2.75 15.81
C GLU A 67 -1.01 -2.75 15.31
N SER A 68 -0.17 -3.69 15.78
CA SER A 68 1.21 -3.84 15.30
C SER A 68 1.32 -4.57 13.96
N LEU A 69 0.23 -5.21 13.51
CA LEU A 69 0.20 -6.00 12.29
C LEU A 69 -0.53 -5.26 11.17
N THR A 70 0.21 -4.97 10.10
CA THR A 70 -0.34 -4.45 8.85
C THR A 70 0.22 -5.26 7.68
N LEU A 71 -0.64 -5.58 6.71
CA LEU A 71 -0.32 -6.40 5.54
C LEU A 71 -0.61 -5.65 4.23
N ILE A 72 0.32 -5.78 3.29
CA ILE A 72 0.07 -5.60 1.86
C ILE A 72 0.40 -6.91 1.13
N CYS A 73 -0.42 -7.32 0.17
CA CYS A 73 -0.22 -8.55 -0.59
C CYS A 73 -0.68 -8.41 -2.05
N ASN A 74 -0.01 -9.16 -2.92
CA ASN A 74 -0.38 -9.33 -4.32
C ASN A 74 -0.27 -10.82 -4.65
N GLY A 75 -1.41 -11.47 -4.81
CA GLY A 75 -1.55 -12.92 -5.02
C GLY A 75 -3.01 -13.29 -5.20
#